data_AF-A0A550JB76-F1
#
_entry.id   AF-A0A550JB76-F1
#
_cell.length_a   1.000
_cell.length_b   1.000
_cell.length_c   1.000
_cell.angle_alpha   90.00
_cell.angle_beta   90.00
_cell.angle_gamma   90.00
#
_symmetry.space_group_name_H-M   'P 1'
#
loop_
_entity.id
_entity.type
_entity.pdbx_description
1 polymer ?
#
loop_
_entity_poly.entity_id
_entity_poly.type
_entity_poly.pdbx_seq_one_letter_code
_entity_poly.pdbx_strand_id
1 'polypeptide(L)'
;MLSIVAFLALLLLSVLPAPAAETSCGLCHREATQGVHAALACADCHGGGPEQRAVELASLGMALRCQQCHEGTLGVLHGSMATRQAERAFVERSWGRADADFYGKNCGSCHVRDCLDCHGLDGHAIARPEKEDCHTCHRGYYVGADYYGYAPREDAERYQRGPGYGGEHYLKMSPDVHAQAGMVCGDCHGMAGLADGKRADVGCRDCHEPDPAIIEHGIAAHLEKLECYACHSGWAAQEYGTFFIRFTNGVIPEYFRLRKDQTAPDYLRSAYLRLQDLPPLGLNERGLVSPIRPQFLAYFSEIDGETTKGEENRQLAAEWKAFFPHTVQRGTPLCDACHDRPARFLLEKPEDRVYLPDKDGLGLVSFWNQAGQKVVNGAFVDQVRYERLSRRDANYVKAYVEKWKQLAESVENSSSP
;
A
#
# COMPACT_ATOMS: atom_id res chain seq x y z
N MET A 1 -11.37 83.61 23.78
CA MET A 1 -10.43 82.51 23.51
C MET A 1 -11.17 81.17 23.55
N LEU A 2 -12.05 80.91 22.57
CA LEU A 2 -12.96 79.74 22.59
C LEU A 2 -13.13 79.09 21.21
N SER A 3 -12.15 79.24 20.31
CA SER A 3 -12.27 78.74 18.92
C SER A 3 -11.05 77.96 18.40
N ILE A 4 -10.10 77.57 19.25
CA ILE A 4 -8.91 76.80 18.82
C ILE A 4 -8.91 75.36 19.38
N VAL A 5 -9.69 75.07 20.43
CA VAL A 5 -9.72 73.72 21.03
C VAL A 5 -10.61 72.74 20.25
N ALA A 6 -11.54 73.22 19.42
CA ALA A 6 -12.45 72.35 18.66
C ALA A 6 -11.82 71.73 17.39
N PHE A 7 -10.69 72.26 16.89
CA PHE A 7 -10.08 71.76 15.65
C PHE A 7 -9.03 70.66 15.88
N LEU A 8 -8.51 70.52 17.09
CA LEU A 8 -7.56 69.45 17.46
C LEU A 8 -8.26 68.16 17.93
N ALA A 9 -9.55 68.22 18.27
CA ALA A 9 -10.33 67.04 18.65
C ALA A 9 -10.92 66.28 17.44
N LEU A 10 -10.97 66.89 16.25
CA LEU A 10 -11.49 66.24 15.03
C LEU A 10 -10.44 65.49 14.19
N LEU A 11 -9.16 65.60 14.54
CA LEU A 11 -8.05 64.89 13.86
C LEU A 11 -7.69 63.54 14.51
N LEU A 12 -8.44 63.12 15.53
CA LEU A 12 -8.24 61.85 16.26
C LEU A 12 -9.25 60.76 15.90
N LEU A 13 -10.13 60.98 14.91
CA LEU A 13 -11.11 59.98 14.46
C LEU A 13 -11.08 59.81 12.95
N SER A 14 -10.06 59.09 12.48
CA SER A 14 -10.13 58.24 11.27
C SER A 14 -8.81 57.51 11.07
N VAL A 15 -8.35 56.80 12.10
CA VAL A 15 -7.64 55.56 11.80
C VAL A 15 -8.72 54.63 11.28
N LEU A 16 -8.89 54.63 9.95
CA LEU A 16 -9.65 53.57 9.27
C LEU A 16 -9.14 52.26 9.87
N PRO A 17 -10.02 51.36 10.36
CA PRO A 17 -9.55 50.04 10.74
C PRO A 17 -8.79 49.52 9.53
N ALA A 18 -7.52 49.11 9.74
CA ALA A 18 -6.77 48.46 8.68
C ALA A 18 -7.71 47.42 8.07
N PRO A 19 -7.94 47.42 6.75
CA PRO A 19 -8.81 46.43 6.13
C PRO A 19 -8.36 45.08 6.67
N ALA A 20 -9.27 44.34 7.31
CA ALA A 20 -9.00 42.98 7.75
C ALA A 20 -8.28 42.28 6.60
N ALA A 21 -7.13 41.64 6.85
CA ALA A 21 -6.18 41.26 5.82
C ALA A 21 -6.84 40.62 4.57
N GLU A 22 -7.91 39.86 4.75
CA GLU A 22 -8.80 39.32 3.70
C GLU A 22 -9.33 40.36 2.70
N THR A 23 -9.91 41.47 3.17
CA THR A 23 -10.44 42.53 2.30
C THR A 23 -9.34 43.20 1.48
N SER A 24 -8.10 43.18 1.93
CA SER A 24 -6.96 43.72 1.16
C SER A 24 -6.40 42.73 0.13
N CYS A 25 -6.39 41.43 0.45
CA CYS A 25 -5.99 40.37 -0.48
C CYS A 25 -6.98 40.24 -1.64
N GLY A 26 -8.29 40.29 -1.35
CA GLY A 26 -9.38 40.18 -2.32
C GLY A 26 -9.45 41.31 -3.36
N LEU A 27 -8.74 42.42 -3.14
CA LEU A 27 -8.64 43.52 -4.12
C LEU A 27 -7.78 43.14 -5.34
N CYS A 28 -6.81 42.25 -5.15
CA CYS A 28 -5.88 41.82 -6.21
C CYS A 28 -5.99 40.33 -6.54
N HIS A 29 -6.32 39.48 -5.56
CA HIS A 29 -6.51 38.04 -5.74
C HIS A 29 -8.00 37.71 -5.73
N ARG A 30 -8.51 37.14 -6.82
CA ARG A 30 -9.90 36.67 -6.94
C ARG A 30 -10.04 35.20 -6.55
N GLU A 31 -9.30 34.79 -5.52
CA GLU A 31 -9.37 33.43 -4.98
C GLU A 31 -10.14 33.43 -3.66
N ALA A 32 -10.85 32.34 -3.40
CA ALA A 32 -11.59 32.14 -2.16
C ALA A 32 -11.25 30.77 -1.59
N THR A 33 -11.06 30.71 -0.26
CA THR A 33 -10.89 29.45 0.46
C THR A 33 -12.19 28.66 0.45
N GLN A 34 -12.09 27.36 0.20
CA GLN A 34 -13.19 26.42 0.15
C GLN A 34 -12.87 25.18 1.01
N GLY A 35 -13.86 24.28 1.13
CA GLY A 35 -13.70 23.03 1.86
C GLY A 35 -13.63 23.23 3.37
N VAL A 36 -12.81 22.44 4.06
CA VAL A 36 -12.79 22.40 5.54
C VAL A 36 -12.15 23.64 6.18
N HIS A 37 -11.43 24.43 5.39
CA HIS A 37 -10.77 25.66 5.82
C HIS A 37 -11.41 26.93 5.23
N ALA A 38 -12.64 26.85 4.71
CA ALA A 38 -13.34 27.98 4.08
C ALA A 38 -13.50 29.21 5.01
N ALA A 39 -13.47 29.01 6.33
CA ALA A 39 -13.59 30.08 7.31
C ALA A 39 -12.26 30.70 7.76
N LEU A 40 -11.10 30.19 7.28
CA LEU A 40 -9.79 30.74 7.63
C LEU A 40 -9.46 31.96 6.76
N ALA A 41 -8.75 32.92 7.35
CA ALA A 41 -8.27 34.07 6.65
C ALA A 41 -7.05 33.73 5.79
N CYS A 42 -6.87 34.44 4.67
CA CYS A 42 -5.72 34.24 3.80
C CYS A 42 -4.39 34.38 4.56
N ALA A 43 -4.33 35.27 5.56
CA ALA A 43 -3.16 35.50 6.39
C ALA A 43 -2.79 34.33 7.31
N ASP A 44 -3.75 33.46 7.65
CA ASP A 44 -3.49 32.28 8.48
C ASP A 44 -2.62 31.26 7.71
N CYS A 45 -2.85 31.15 6.40
CA CYS A 45 -2.13 30.21 5.52
C CYS A 45 -0.91 30.84 4.83
N HIS A 46 -0.95 32.13 4.48
CA HIS A 46 0.10 32.81 3.71
C HIS A 46 0.99 33.73 4.57
N GLY A 47 0.53 34.10 5.76
CA GLY A 47 1.14 35.14 6.59
C GLY A 47 0.70 36.56 6.22
N GLY A 48 0.97 37.52 7.11
CA GLY A 48 0.49 38.90 6.99
C GLY A 48 1.47 39.90 6.32
N GLY A 49 2.70 39.47 5.99
CA GLY A 49 3.76 40.36 5.51
C GLY A 49 3.89 40.44 3.97
N PRO A 50 4.25 41.60 3.38
CA PRO A 50 4.46 41.74 1.94
C PRO A 50 5.64 40.93 1.38
N GLU A 51 6.64 40.62 2.21
CA GLU A 51 7.81 39.79 1.83
C GLU A 51 7.53 38.28 1.84
N GLN A 52 6.37 37.85 2.36
CA GLN A 52 5.99 36.44 2.48
C GLN A 52 5.14 35.95 1.27
N ARG A 53 5.05 36.78 0.22
CA ARG A 53 4.15 36.63 -0.94
C ARG A 53 4.79 35.97 -2.18
N ALA A 54 6.04 35.52 -2.09
CA ALA A 54 6.69 34.85 -3.22
C ALA A 54 6.23 33.39 -3.32
N VAL A 55 5.74 33.01 -4.50
CA VAL A 55 5.33 31.64 -4.90
C VAL A 55 6.46 30.61 -4.66
N GLU A 56 7.71 31.07 -4.52
CA GLU A 56 8.93 30.25 -4.42
C GLU A 56 9.36 29.80 -3.01
N LEU A 57 8.68 30.17 -1.92
CA LEU A 57 8.96 29.62 -0.56
C LEU A 57 8.26 28.26 -0.32
N ALA A 58 8.19 27.47 -1.39
CA ALA A 58 7.38 26.29 -1.63
C ALA A 58 7.54 25.17 -0.59
N SER A 59 6.42 24.53 -0.27
CA SER A 59 6.17 23.41 0.65
C SER A 59 6.55 23.57 2.13
N LEU A 60 7.79 23.94 2.47
CA LEU A 60 8.24 23.89 3.87
C LEU A 60 7.61 25.00 4.75
N GLY A 61 7.55 26.22 4.23
CA GLY A 61 6.95 27.35 4.95
C GLY A 61 5.45 27.18 5.18
N MET A 62 4.77 26.57 4.20
CA MET A 62 3.33 26.26 4.31
C MET A 62 3.09 25.10 5.28
N ALA A 63 3.91 24.03 5.22
CA ALA A 63 3.82 22.92 6.15
C ALA A 63 4.01 23.36 7.61
N LEU A 64 4.95 24.28 7.87
CA LEU A 64 5.17 24.88 9.19
C LEU A 64 3.95 25.68 9.70
N ARG A 65 3.18 26.31 8.80
CA ARG A 65 1.93 27.00 9.16
C ARG A 65 0.80 26.02 9.43
N CYS A 66 0.66 24.97 8.61
CA CYS A 66 -0.28 23.88 8.90
C CYS A 66 -0.04 23.29 10.30
N GLN A 67 1.23 23.12 10.69
CA GLN A 67 1.61 22.59 12.00
C GLN A 67 1.13 23.46 13.18
N GLN A 68 0.91 24.76 13.00
CA GLN A 68 0.44 25.64 14.07
C GLN A 68 -0.96 25.25 14.58
N CYS A 69 -1.77 24.64 13.72
CA CYS A 69 -3.08 24.09 14.08
C CYS A 69 -3.12 22.56 14.07
N HIS A 70 -2.25 21.92 13.27
CA HIS A 70 -2.12 20.46 13.14
C HIS A 70 -0.81 19.97 13.74
N GLU A 71 -0.67 20.12 15.05
CA GLU A 71 0.54 19.73 15.78
C GLU A 71 0.91 18.26 15.54
N GLY A 72 2.21 17.98 15.45
CA GLY A 72 2.73 16.61 15.29
C GLY A 72 2.61 15.99 13.90
N THR A 73 2.03 16.67 12.91
CA THR A 73 1.78 16.07 11.59
C THR A 73 2.97 16.07 10.62
N LEU A 74 4.00 16.89 10.86
CA LEU A 74 5.14 17.02 9.94
C LEU A 74 5.94 15.74 9.72
N GLY A 75 5.84 14.75 10.61
CA GLY A 75 6.48 13.46 10.43
C GLY A 75 6.11 12.77 9.11
N VAL A 76 4.91 13.04 8.57
CA VAL A 76 4.48 12.51 7.26
C VAL A 76 5.39 12.96 6.11
N LEU A 77 5.94 14.17 6.20
CA LEU A 77 6.79 14.79 5.16
C LEU A 77 8.26 14.40 5.27
N HIS A 78 8.64 13.68 6.33
CA HIS A 78 10.02 13.28 6.59
C HIS A 78 10.17 11.77 6.86
N GLY A 79 9.05 11.06 7.02
CA GLY A 79 9.00 9.64 7.31
C GLY A 79 9.07 8.74 6.09
N SER A 80 8.54 7.53 6.23
CA SER A 80 8.58 6.48 5.20
C SER A 80 7.85 6.88 3.91
N MET A 81 6.73 7.59 4.01
CA MET A 81 5.93 8.02 2.84
C MET A 81 6.62 9.11 2.01
N ALA A 82 7.46 9.95 2.63
CA ALA A 82 8.22 10.98 1.91
C ALA A 82 9.58 10.47 1.42
N THR A 83 10.29 9.70 2.26
CA THR A 83 11.66 9.27 1.95
C THR A 83 11.71 7.99 1.13
N ARG A 84 10.78 7.06 1.35
CA ARG A 84 10.77 5.70 0.80
C ARG A 84 12.12 4.99 0.98
N GLN A 85 12.73 5.18 2.15
CA GLN A 85 14.10 4.72 2.43
C GLN A 85 14.26 3.21 2.24
N ALA A 86 13.28 2.41 2.65
CA ALA A 86 13.32 0.96 2.51
C ALA A 86 13.31 0.51 1.04
N GLU A 87 12.48 1.14 0.21
CA GLU A 87 12.40 0.87 -1.23
C GLU A 87 13.66 1.35 -1.96
N ARG A 88 14.19 2.52 -1.61
CA ARG A 88 15.47 3.02 -2.14
C ARG A 88 16.61 2.06 -1.83
N ALA A 89 16.74 1.65 -0.56
CA ALA A 89 17.75 0.69 -0.14
C ALA A 89 17.57 -0.68 -0.82
N PHE A 90 16.33 -1.09 -1.12
CA PHE A 90 16.06 -2.31 -1.90
C PHE A 90 16.55 -2.17 -3.33
N VAL A 91 16.20 -1.08 -4.00
CA VAL A 91 16.63 -0.85 -5.37
C VAL A 91 18.15 -0.77 -5.43
N GLU A 92 18.80 0.01 -4.57
CA GLU A 92 20.25 0.17 -4.54
C GLU A 92 21.01 -1.17 -4.48
N ARG A 93 20.53 -2.12 -3.65
CA ARG A 93 21.16 -3.44 -3.53
C ARG A 93 20.74 -4.45 -4.61
N SER A 94 19.71 -4.17 -5.41
CA SER A 94 19.15 -5.05 -6.44
C SER A 94 19.31 -4.44 -7.84
N TRP A 95 18.24 -3.94 -8.47
CA TRP A 95 18.25 -3.33 -9.81
C TRP A 95 19.22 -2.14 -9.93
N GLY A 96 19.46 -1.41 -8.83
CA GLY A 96 20.44 -0.33 -8.72
C GLY A 96 21.88 -0.77 -9.03
N ARG A 97 22.22 -2.05 -8.80
CA ARG A 97 23.53 -2.60 -9.19
C ARG A 97 23.66 -2.79 -10.70
N ALA A 98 22.54 -2.92 -11.41
CA ALA A 98 22.50 -3.02 -12.87
C ALA A 98 22.35 -1.66 -13.54
N ASP A 99 21.57 -0.75 -12.94
CA ASP A 99 21.41 0.64 -13.37
C ASP A 99 21.25 1.54 -12.14
N ALA A 100 22.26 2.34 -11.84
CA ALA A 100 22.27 3.21 -10.65
C ALA A 100 21.09 4.21 -10.62
N ASP A 101 20.57 4.59 -11.79
CA ASP A 101 19.44 5.53 -11.91
C ASP A 101 18.07 4.83 -11.91
N PHE A 102 18.02 3.50 -11.75
CA PHE A 102 16.79 2.71 -11.85
C PHE A 102 15.66 3.26 -10.97
N TYR A 103 15.97 3.66 -9.73
CA TYR A 103 14.96 4.17 -8.80
C TYR A 103 14.28 5.43 -9.34
N GLY A 104 15.07 6.39 -9.84
CA GLY A 104 14.54 7.65 -10.38
C GLY A 104 13.69 7.41 -11.62
N LYS A 105 14.11 6.48 -12.48
CA LYS A 105 13.43 6.11 -13.73
C LYS A 105 12.11 5.37 -13.52
N ASN A 106 12.07 4.42 -12.59
CA ASN A 106 10.98 3.45 -12.50
C ASN A 106 10.19 3.48 -11.18
N CYS A 107 10.65 4.19 -10.15
CA CYS A 107 10.05 4.15 -8.81
C CYS A 107 9.79 5.53 -8.18
N GLY A 108 10.21 6.63 -8.82
CA GLY A 108 10.24 7.97 -8.22
C GLY A 108 8.90 8.68 -8.03
N SER A 109 7.79 8.18 -8.58
CA SER A 109 6.54 8.94 -8.73
C SER A 109 5.55 8.89 -7.57
N CYS A 110 5.85 8.19 -6.47
CA CYS A 110 4.85 7.85 -5.43
C CYS A 110 5.25 8.25 -3.99
N HIS A 111 5.96 9.36 -3.79
CA HIS A 111 6.30 9.83 -2.44
C HIS A 111 5.57 11.14 -2.11
N VAL A 112 5.15 11.27 -0.85
CA VAL A 112 4.52 12.50 -0.36
C VAL A 112 5.55 13.63 -0.38
N ARG A 113 5.14 14.79 -0.90
CA ARG A 113 5.95 16.01 -1.02
C ARG A 113 5.45 17.09 -0.08
N ASP A 114 4.13 17.21 0.03
CA ASP A 114 3.47 18.16 0.92
C ASP A 114 2.11 17.63 1.38
N CYS A 115 1.42 18.41 2.21
CA CYS A 115 0.14 18.02 2.79
C CYS A 115 -0.98 17.95 1.73
N LEU A 116 -0.87 18.72 0.64
CA LEU A 116 -1.92 18.82 -0.38
C LEU A 116 -1.99 17.57 -1.26
N ASP A 117 -0.92 16.77 -1.33
CA ASP A 117 -0.93 15.45 -1.96
C ASP A 117 -2.04 14.53 -1.42
N CYS A 118 -2.54 14.77 -0.20
CA CYS A 118 -3.67 14.04 0.39
C CYS A 118 -4.91 14.89 0.64
N HIS A 119 -4.83 16.21 0.50
CA HIS A 119 -5.85 17.15 0.95
C HIS A 119 -6.47 17.94 -0.21
N GLY A 120 -6.71 17.29 -1.35
CA GLY A 120 -7.45 17.85 -2.48
C GLY A 120 -6.61 18.53 -3.57
N LEU A 121 -5.28 18.50 -3.48
CA LEU A 121 -4.28 19.07 -4.42
C LEU A 121 -4.35 20.59 -4.65
N ASP A 122 -5.52 21.19 -4.52
CA ASP A 122 -5.76 22.63 -4.57
C ASP A 122 -5.58 23.24 -3.17
N GLY A 123 -4.55 24.06 -3.03
CA GLY A 123 -4.21 24.74 -1.77
C GLY A 123 -5.28 25.74 -1.29
N HIS A 124 -6.25 26.11 -2.11
CA HIS A 124 -7.39 26.95 -1.72
C HIS A 124 -8.71 26.16 -1.57
N ALA A 125 -8.73 24.87 -1.92
CA ALA A 125 -9.89 23.98 -1.73
C ALA A 125 -9.54 22.74 -0.89
N ILE A 126 -8.90 22.98 0.27
CA ILE A 126 -8.46 21.93 1.19
C ILE A 126 -9.66 21.11 1.69
N ALA A 127 -9.57 19.78 1.51
CA ALA A 127 -10.60 18.83 1.91
C ALA A 127 -10.04 17.75 2.86
N ARG A 128 -10.92 16.94 3.46
CA ARG A 128 -10.46 15.69 4.09
C ARG A 128 -10.04 14.70 3.00
N PRO A 129 -8.98 13.90 3.20
CA PRO A 129 -8.55 12.92 2.21
C PRO A 129 -9.66 11.93 1.88
N GLU A 130 -9.91 11.75 0.59
CA GLU A 130 -10.76 10.68 0.07
C GLU A 130 -9.91 9.48 -0.37
N LYS A 131 -10.58 8.40 -0.78
CA LYS A 131 -9.87 7.18 -1.22
C LYS A 131 -9.01 7.43 -2.46
N GLU A 132 -9.45 8.33 -3.35
CA GLU A 132 -8.75 8.75 -4.56
C GLU A 132 -7.36 9.33 -4.24
N ASP A 133 -7.28 10.18 -3.22
CA ASP A 133 -6.02 10.79 -2.78
C ASP A 133 -5.03 9.70 -2.34
N CYS A 134 -5.48 8.75 -1.54
CA CYS A 134 -4.68 7.62 -1.06
C CYS A 134 -4.18 6.75 -2.22
N HIS A 135 -5.08 6.42 -3.15
CA HIS A 135 -4.80 5.52 -4.26
C HIS A 135 -3.93 6.11 -5.36
N THR A 136 -3.64 7.41 -5.33
CA THR A 136 -2.59 7.97 -6.20
C THR A 136 -1.27 7.22 -6.04
N CYS A 137 -0.97 6.79 -4.80
CA CYS A 137 0.20 5.98 -4.47
C CYS A 137 -0.14 4.54 -4.06
N HIS A 138 -1.24 4.33 -3.31
CA HIS A 138 -1.65 3.03 -2.77
C HIS A 138 -2.49 2.21 -3.76
N ARG A 139 -1.92 1.91 -4.93
CA ARG A 139 -2.60 1.19 -6.02
C ARG A 139 -1.78 0.03 -6.59
N GLY A 140 -2.42 -0.75 -7.45
CA GLY A 140 -1.80 -1.88 -8.14
C GLY A 140 -1.31 -2.94 -7.15
N TYR A 141 -0.02 -3.29 -7.23
CA TYR A 141 0.57 -4.30 -6.33
C TYR A 141 0.86 -3.77 -4.92
N TYR A 142 0.75 -2.45 -4.70
CA TYR A 142 0.85 -1.87 -3.37
C TYR A 142 -0.49 -2.03 -2.62
N VAL A 143 -0.40 -2.08 -1.30
CA VAL A 143 -1.57 -2.30 -0.43
C VAL A 143 -2.44 -1.04 -0.41
N GLY A 144 -3.76 -1.21 -0.53
CA GLY A 144 -4.77 -0.16 -0.54
C GLY A 144 -5.90 -0.46 -1.52
N ALA A 145 -5.57 -0.64 -2.81
CA ALA A 145 -6.56 -0.98 -3.84
C ALA A 145 -7.30 -2.30 -3.60
N ASP A 146 -6.64 -3.25 -2.94
CA ASP A 146 -7.18 -4.53 -2.49
C ASP A 146 -8.35 -4.37 -1.51
N TYR A 147 -8.32 -3.34 -0.65
CA TYR A 147 -9.41 -2.98 0.27
C TYR A 147 -10.76 -2.81 -0.45
N TYR A 148 -10.72 -2.23 -1.65
CA TYR A 148 -11.91 -2.01 -2.47
C TYR A 148 -12.16 -3.12 -3.51
N GLY A 149 -11.42 -4.23 -3.45
CA GLY A 149 -11.60 -5.36 -4.36
C GLY A 149 -10.93 -5.16 -5.72
N TYR A 150 -9.93 -4.29 -5.83
CA TYR A 150 -9.26 -3.97 -7.10
C TYR A 150 -7.92 -4.72 -7.22
N ALA A 151 -7.96 -5.94 -7.74
CA ALA A 151 -6.76 -6.73 -7.98
C ALA A 151 -6.02 -6.30 -9.26
N PRO A 152 -4.67 -6.29 -9.27
CA PRO A 152 -3.88 -6.04 -10.48
C PRO A 152 -4.18 -7.05 -11.59
N ARG A 153 -4.27 -6.56 -12.83
CA ARG A 153 -4.31 -7.39 -14.04
C ARG A 153 -2.91 -7.72 -14.53
N GLU A 154 -2.78 -8.76 -15.35
CA GLU A 154 -1.55 -9.08 -16.08
C GLU A 154 -1.11 -7.95 -17.01
N ASP A 155 0.21 -7.73 -17.16
CA ASP A 155 0.77 -6.59 -17.91
C ASP A 155 0.53 -6.64 -19.42
N ALA A 156 0.16 -7.81 -19.97
CA ALA A 156 -0.12 -7.92 -21.40
C ALA A 156 -1.30 -7.04 -21.81
N GLU A 157 -1.12 -6.28 -22.90
CA GLU A 157 -2.08 -5.27 -23.38
C GLU A 157 -3.48 -5.87 -23.59
N ARG A 158 -3.56 -7.13 -24.05
CA ARG A 158 -4.83 -7.83 -24.23
C ARG A 158 -5.68 -7.88 -22.96
N TYR A 159 -5.07 -7.86 -21.77
CA TYR A 159 -5.78 -7.93 -20.50
C TYR A 159 -6.20 -6.56 -19.96
N GLN A 160 -5.73 -5.47 -20.56
CA GLN A 160 -5.97 -4.09 -20.14
C GLN A 160 -7.34 -3.61 -20.63
N ARG A 161 -8.39 -4.10 -19.97
CA ARG A 161 -9.79 -3.88 -20.37
C ARG A 161 -10.73 -3.94 -19.18
N GLY A 162 -11.93 -3.38 -19.36
CA GLY A 162 -12.98 -3.35 -18.34
C GLY A 162 -12.92 -2.10 -17.47
N PRO A 163 -13.48 -2.13 -16.26
CA PRO A 163 -13.42 -1.00 -15.33
C PRO A 163 -11.97 -0.58 -15.07
N GLY A 164 -11.77 0.73 -14.97
CA GLY A 164 -10.49 1.34 -14.63
C GLY A 164 -10.63 2.20 -13.40
N TYR A 165 -9.55 2.32 -12.63
CA TYR A 165 -9.45 3.18 -11.47
C TYR A 165 -8.05 3.80 -11.42
N GLY A 166 -7.96 5.12 -11.25
CA GLY A 166 -6.67 5.82 -11.24
C GLY A 166 -5.81 5.56 -12.48
N GLY A 167 -6.43 5.40 -13.66
CA GLY A 167 -5.74 5.11 -14.92
C GLY A 167 -5.34 3.64 -15.14
N GLU A 168 -5.66 2.72 -14.23
CA GLU A 168 -5.33 1.29 -14.36
C GLU A 168 -6.57 0.40 -14.40
N HIS A 169 -6.55 -0.63 -15.25
CA HIS A 169 -7.59 -1.66 -15.25
C HIS A 169 -7.35 -2.71 -14.16
N TYR A 170 -8.43 -3.18 -13.53
CA TYR A 170 -8.35 -4.13 -12.42
C TYR A 170 -9.24 -5.36 -12.63
N LEU A 171 -8.91 -6.44 -11.93
CA LEU A 171 -9.78 -7.61 -11.72
C LEU A 171 -10.68 -7.31 -10.52
N LYS A 172 -12.00 -7.42 -10.72
CA LYS A 172 -12.96 -7.25 -9.63
C LYS A 172 -12.93 -8.48 -8.73
N MET A 173 -12.48 -8.28 -7.50
CA MET A 173 -12.48 -9.27 -6.43
C MET A 173 -13.50 -8.90 -5.35
N SER A 174 -13.67 -9.75 -4.35
CA SER A 174 -14.45 -9.42 -3.15
C SER A 174 -13.74 -8.32 -2.36
N PRO A 175 -14.36 -7.16 -2.12
CA PRO A 175 -13.78 -6.11 -1.28
C PRO A 175 -13.71 -6.54 0.18
N ASP A 176 -12.93 -5.81 0.98
CA ASP A 176 -12.87 -5.97 2.43
C ASP A 176 -14.25 -5.74 3.06
N VAL A 177 -14.60 -6.50 4.10
CA VAL A 177 -15.89 -6.35 4.81
C VAL A 177 -16.05 -4.99 5.48
N HIS A 178 -14.96 -4.34 5.88
CA HIS A 178 -15.01 -2.99 6.44
C HIS A 178 -15.27 -1.95 5.36
N ALA A 179 -14.70 -2.13 4.17
CA ALA A 179 -15.00 -1.30 3.01
C ALA A 179 -16.47 -1.42 2.60
N GLN A 180 -17.00 -2.66 2.59
CA GLN A 180 -18.42 -2.93 2.34
C GLN A 180 -19.34 -2.27 3.39
N ALA A 181 -18.87 -2.17 4.64
CA ALA A 181 -19.57 -1.49 5.72
C ALA A 181 -19.44 0.05 5.67
N GLY A 182 -18.66 0.59 4.73
CA GLY A 182 -18.50 2.03 4.52
C GLY A 182 -17.32 2.68 5.25
N MET A 183 -16.44 1.89 5.89
CA MET A 183 -15.24 2.44 6.54
C MET A 183 -14.22 2.91 5.50
N VAL A 184 -13.58 4.04 5.78
CA VAL A 184 -12.55 4.67 4.96
C VAL A 184 -11.16 4.48 5.57
N CYS A 185 -10.10 4.75 4.80
CA CYS A 185 -8.71 4.56 5.23
C CYS A 185 -8.41 5.24 6.57
N GLY A 186 -8.92 6.48 6.74
CA GLY A 186 -8.70 7.30 7.93
C GLY A 186 -9.31 6.74 9.22
N ASP A 187 -10.27 5.80 9.13
CA ASP A 187 -10.84 5.15 10.31
C ASP A 187 -9.84 4.22 11.00
N CYS A 188 -8.84 3.72 10.24
CA CYS A 188 -7.77 2.87 10.76
C CYS A 188 -6.37 3.52 10.72
N HIS A 189 -6.17 4.49 9.82
CA HIS A 189 -4.92 5.21 9.59
C HIS A 189 -5.09 6.69 9.92
N GLY A 190 -4.88 7.06 11.17
CA GLY A 190 -4.93 8.44 11.65
C GLY A 190 -3.65 9.22 11.35
N MET A 191 -3.78 10.54 11.24
CA MET A 191 -2.64 11.41 10.91
C MET A 191 -1.53 11.38 11.95
N ALA A 192 -1.86 11.25 13.24
CA ALA A 192 -0.87 11.14 14.30
C ALA A 192 -0.01 9.86 14.14
N GLY A 193 -0.64 8.71 13.91
CA GLY A 193 0.08 7.47 13.66
C GLY A 193 0.89 7.50 12.37
N LEU A 194 0.33 8.04 11.30
CA LEU A 194 1.04 8.20 10.03
C LEU A 194 2.27 9.11 10.17
N ALA A 195 2.17 10.20 10.93
CA ALA A 195 3.30 11.08 11.21
C ALA A 195 4.38 10.40 12.07
N ASP A 196 3.97 9.56 13.03
CA ASP A 196 4.86 8.71 13.83
C ASP A 196 5.46 7.52 13.04
N GLY A 197 5.05 7.32 11.78
CA GLY A 197 5.47 6.19 10.96
C GLY A 197 4.86 4.84 11.36
N LYS A 198 3.74 4.85 12.11
CA LYS A 198 2.99 3.64 12.45
C LYS A 198 2.34 3.04 11.21
N ARG A 199 2.22 1.71 11.20
CA ARG A 199 1.55 0.97 10.11
C ARG A 199 0.03 1.14 10.15
N ALA A 200 -0.56 1.26 11.34
CA ALA A 200 -1.96 1.55 11.60
C ALA A 200 -2.10 2.08 13.04
N ASP A 201 -3.16 2.85 13.33
CA ASP A 201 -3.45 3.34 14.69
C ASP A 201 -4.33 2.37 15.49
N VAL A 202 -5.14 1.59 14.79
CA VAL A 202 -6.03 0.59 15.37
C VAL A 202 -5.74 -0.78 14.76
N GLY A 203 -5.82 -1.81 15.60
CA GLY A 203 -5.78 -3.21 15.23
C GLY A 203 -7.14 -3.88 15.38
N CYS A 204 -7.21 -5.16 14.99
CA CYS A 204 -8.47 -5.90 14.99
C CYS A 204 -9.14 -5.94 16.37
N ARG A 205 -8.35 -6.11 17.44
CA ARG A 205 -8.88 -6.27 18.82
C ARG A 205 -9.31 -4.96 19.49
N ASP A 206 -9.03 -3.81 18.88
CA ASP A 206 -9.53 -2.53 19.39
C ASP A 206 -11.04 -2.37 19.12
N CYS A 207 -11.56 -3.12 18.13
CA CYS A 207 -12.98 -3.12 17.76
C CYS A 207 -13.65 -4.49 17.90
N HIS A 208 -12.90 -5.59 17.85
CA HIS A 208 -13.44 -6.95 17.83
C HIS A 208 -12.97 -7.79 19.01
N GLU A 209 -13.93 -8.41 19.69
CA GLU A 209 -13.67 -9.44 20.68
C GLU A 209 -13.83 -10.83 20.03
N PRO A 210 -12.79 -11.68 20.01
CA PRO A 210 -12.91 -13.04 19.46
C PRO A 210 -13.92 -13.87 20.24
N ASP A 211 -14.99 -14.30 19.57
CA ASP A 211 -15.99 -15.18 20.18
C ASP A 211 -15.43 -16.61 20.34
N PRO A 212 -15.26 -17.13 21.57
CA PRO A 212 -14.71 -18.47 21.81
C PRO A 212 -15.63 -19.61 21.37
N ALA A 213 -16.91 -19.34 21.05
CA ALA A 213 -17.81 -20.32 20.47
C ALA A 213 -17.43 -20.67 19.01
N ILE A 214 -16.70 -19.78 18.33
CA ILE A 214 -16.09 -20.10 17.04
C ILE A 214 -14.89 -21.03 17.31
N ILE A 215 -14.93 -22.22 16.72
CA ILE A 215 -13.95 -23.30 16.93
C ILE A 215 -12.51 -22.77 16.84
N GLU A 216 -12.21 -21.98 15.80
CA GLU A 216 -10.88 -21.45 15.58
C GLU A 216 -10.43 -20.46 16.65
N HIS A 217 -11.34 -19.65 17.22
CA HIS A 217 -11.03 -18.73 18.32
C HIS A 217 -10.87 -19.45 19.65
N GLY A 218 -11.59 -20.56 19.86
CA GLY A 218 -11.46 -21.40 21.05
C GLY A 218 -10.08 -22.09 21.18
N ILE A 219 -9.28 -22.10 20.12
CA ILE A 219 -7.92 -22.65 20.12
C ILE A 219 -6.93 -21.53 20.48
N ALA A 220 -6.43 -21.54 21.72
CA ALA A 220 -5.51 -20.52 22.23
C ALA A 220 -4.31 -20.24 21.29
N ALA A 221 -3.74 -21.29 20.69
CA ALA A 221 -2.63 -21.14 19.76
C ALA A 221 -2.97 -20.29 18.52
N HIS A 222 -4.23 -20.28 18.05
CA HIS A 222 -4.63 -19.40 16.96
C HIS A 222 -4.66 -17.93 17.40
N LEU A 223 -5.15 -17.65 18.60
CA LEU A 223 -5.20 -16.28 19.12
C LEU A 223 -3.83 -15.74 19.58
N GLU A 224 -2.89 -16.62 19.94
CA GLU A 224 -1.58 -16.25 20.47
C GLU A 224 -0.48 -16.24 19.41
N LYS A 225 -0.60 -17.06 18.36
CA LYS A 225 0.49 -17.32 17.41
C LYS A 225 0.19 -16.90 15.97
N LEU A 226 -1.03 -16.46 15.67
CA LEU A 226 -1.41 -15.98 14.35
C LEU A 226 -1.83 -14.51 14.45
N GLU A 227 -1.57 -13.78 13.36
CA GLU A 227 -2.29 -12.56 13.08
C GLU A 227 -3.75 -12.90 12.70
N CYS A 228 -4.73 -12.09 13.12
CA CYS A 228 -6.13 -12.33 12.75
C CYS A 228 -6.31 -12.42 11.23
N TYR A 229 -5.60 -11.57 10.49
CA TYR A 229 -5.63 -11.53 9.03
C TYR A 229 -4.88 -12.71 8.36
N ALA A 230 -4.20 -13.59 9.10
CA ALA A 230 -3.73 -14.87 8.54
C ALA A 230 -4.89 -15.80 8.21
N CYS A 231 -5.99 -15.69 8.95
CA CYS A 231 -7.22 -16.46 8.75
C CYS A 231 -8.26 -15.65 7.96
N HIS A 232 -8.38 -14.35 8.24
CA HIS A 232 -9.46 -13.55 7.68
C HIS A 232 -9.17 -12.91 6.32
N SER A 233 -7.93 -12.91 5.81
CA SER A 233 -7.69 -12.41 4.45
C SER A 233 -8.24 -13.38 3.40
N GLY A 234 -9.20 -12.91 2.60
CA GLY A 234 -9.84 -13.72 1.57
C GLY A 234 -8.99 -13.96 0.33
N TRP A 235 -8.10 -13.03 -0.01
CA TRP A 235 -7.20 -13.12 -1.15
C TRP A 235 -6.06 -12.10 -1.02
N ALA A 236 -5.02 -12.21 -1.85
CA ALA A 236 -4.08 -11.12 -2.03
C ALA A 236 -3.45 -11.13 -3.41
N ALA A 237 -3.07 -9.94 -3.89
CA ALA A 237 -2.20 -9.82 -5.04
C ALA A 237 -0.82 -10.39 -4.73
N GLN A 238 -0.41 -11.33 -5.58
CA GLN A 238 0.88 -12.02 -5.52
C GLN A 238 1.53 -11.95 -6.91
N GLU A 239 2.77 -11.49 -6.97
CA GLU A 239 3.56 -11.43 -8.21
C GLU A 239 4.82 -12.27 -8.05
N TYR A 240 4.94 -13.31 -8.86
CA TYR A 240 6.08 -14.21 -8.88
C TYR A 240 6.94 -13.91 -10.09
N GLY A 241 8.23 -13.69 -9.86
CA GLY A 241 9.21 -13.33 -10.89
C GLY A 241 8.93 -11.99 -11.54
N THR A 242 9.42 -10.90 -10.95
CA THR A 242 9.32 -9.55 -11.51
C THR A 242 10.49 -9.26 -12.43
N PHE A 243 10.23 -9.12 -13.72
CA PHE A 243 11.24 -8.83 -14.73
C PHE A 243 11.28 -7.34 -15.06
N PHE A 244 12.49 -6.77 -15.04
CA PHE A 244 12.79 -5.53 -15.72
C PHE A 244 13.76 -5.80 -16.85
N ILE A 245 13.34 -5.44 -18.07
CA ILE A 245 14.11 -5.62 -19.29
C ILE A 245 14.47 -4.24 -19.80
N ARG A 246 15.77 -3.96 -19.92
CA ARG A 246 16.28 -2.70 -20.45
C ARG A 246 16.73 -2.87 -21.90
N PHE A 247 16.30 -1.96 -22.77
CA PHE A 247 16.71 -1.92 -24.17
C PHE A 247 17.75 -0.80 -24.37
N THR A 248 18.99 -1.16 -24.69
CA THR A 248 20.13 -0.21 -24.76
C THR A 248 19.97 0.84 -25.85
N ASN A 249 19.33 0.48 -26.96
CA ASN A 249 19.01 1.39 -28.07
C ASN A 249 17.74 2.23 -27.80
N GLY A 250 17.06 2.02 -26.66
CA GLY A 250 15.81 2.69 -26.29
C GLY A 250 14.59 2.28 -27.11
N VAL A 251 14.72 1.26 -27.97
CA VAL A 251 13.63 0.79 -28.84
C VAL A 251 13.12 -0.54 -28.31
N ILE A 252 11.91 -0.53 -27.76
CA ILE A 252 11.20 -1.75 -27.35
C ILE A 252 10.50 -2.34 -28.58
N PRO A 253 10.86 -3.56 -29.03
CA PRO A 253 10.24 -4.16 -30.20
C PRO A 253 8.72 -4.33 -30.09
N GLU A 254 8.01 -4.14 -31.21
CA GLU A 254 6.55 -4.23 -31.31
C GLU A 254 5.96 -5.59 -30.93
N TYR A 255 6.75 -6.66 -31.00
CA TYR A 255 6.29 -8.00 -30.62
C TYR A 255 6.14 -8.16 -29.09
N PHE A 256 6.72 -7.26 -28.29
CA PHE A 256 6.42 -7.16 -26.85
C PHE A 256 5.08 -6.44 -26.64
N ARG A 257 3.99 -7.22 -26.63
CA ARG A 257 2.62 -6.76 -26.40
C ARG A 257 2.30 -6.60 -24.90
N LEU A 258 3.12 -5.80 -24.21
CA LEU A 258 2.98 -5.47 -22.79
C LEU A 258 2.79 -3.96 -22.62
N ARG A 259 2.15 -3.57 -21.51
CA ARG A 259 2.03 -2.16 -21.13
C ARG A 259 3.39 -1.48 -20.95
N LYS A 260 3.49 -0.23 -21.41
CA LYS A 260 4.71 0.60 -21.38
C LYS A 260 4.58 1.86 -20.50
N ASP A 261 3.40 2.08 -19.92
CA ASP A 261 3.06 3.24 -19.08
C ASP A 261 3.53 3.12 -17.62
N GLN A 262 4.12 1.98 -17.25
CA GLN A 262 4.54 1.68 -15.87
C GLN A 262 6.05 1.80 -15.64
N THR A 263 6.82 2.07 -16.68
CA THR A 263 8.30 2.10 -16.65
C THR A 263 8.85 3.26 -17.46
N ALA A 264 10.15 3.53 -17.31
CA ALA A 264 10.83 4.46 -18.20
C ALA A 264 10.82 3.97 -19.66
N PRO A 265 10.99 4.86 -20.66
CA PRO A 265 10.83 4.51 -22.07
C PRO A 265 11.77 3.42 -22.60
N ASP A 266 12.96 3.26 -22.00
CA ASP A 266 13.94 2.22 -22.33
C ASP A 266 13.73 0.92 -21.53
N TYR A 267 12.68 0.84 -20.72
CA TYR A 267 12.36 -0.29 -19.88
C TYR A 267 11.03 -0.94 -20.24
N LEU A 268 10.99 -2.25 -20.08
CA LEU A 268 9.77 -3.04 -20.08
C LEU A 268 9.69 -3.85 -18.79
N ARG A 269 8.49 -3.92 -18.21
CA ARG A 269 8.20 -4.75 -17.05
C ARG A 269 7.30 -5.92 -17.41
N SER A 270 7.55 -7.06 -16.81
CA SER A 270 6.66 -8.23 -16.86
C SER A 270 6.71 -9.00 -15.55
N ALA A 271 5.83 -9.98 -15.40
CA ALA A 271 5.86 -10.98 -14.35
C ALA A 271 5.86 -12.40 -14.93
N TYR A 272 6.39 -13.38 -14.20
CA TYR A 272 6.27 -14.79 -14.58
C TYR A 272 4.84 -15.28 -14.35
N LEU A 273 4.28 -14.93 -13.19
CA LEU A 273 2.95 -15.33 -12.77
C LEU A 273 2.35 -14.30 -11.80
N ARG A 274 1.07 -13.96 -11.98
CA ARG A 274 0.28 -13.29 -10.93
C ARG A 274 -0.84 -14.19 -10.42
N LEU A 275 -1.02 -14.21 -9.10
CA LEU A 275 -2.11 -14.90 -8.43
C LEU A 275 -2.90 -13.92 -7.55
N GLN A 276 -4.19 -14.20 -7.40
CA GLN A 276 -5.14 -13.42 -6.61
C GLN A 276 -5.91 -14.33 -5.64
N ASP A 277 -5.31 -15.44 -5.24
CA ASP A 277 -5.89 -16.38 -4.30
C ASP A 277 -5.38 -16.09 -2.87
N LEU A 278 -5.61 -17.03 -1.96
CA LEU A 278 -5.12 -16.93 -0.61
C LEU A 278 -3.58 -16.73 -0.63
N PRO A 279 -3.00 -15.77 0.13
CA PRO A 279 -1.55 -15.50 0.14
C PRO A 279 -0.74 -16.50 0.97
N PRO A 280 0.47 -16.94 0.56
CA PRO A 280 1.32 -17.77 1.40
C PRO A 280 1.49 -17.23 2.83
N LEU A 281 1.84 -18.11 3.77
CA LEU A 281 2.01 -17.81 5.18
C LEU A 281 3.47 -17.96 5.60
N GLY A 282 3.93 -17.03 6.42
CA GLY A 282 5.24 -17.04 7.07
C GLY A 282 5.13 -16.48 8.47
N LEU A 283 6.25 -16.04 9.03
CA LEU A 283 6.33 -15.35 10.32
C LEU A 283 6.65 -13.89 10.07
N ASN A 284 5.99 -12.99 10.79
CA ASN A 284 6.36 -11.57 10.79
C ASN A 284 7.45 -11.27 11.84
N GLU A 285 7.83 -9.99 11.99
CA GLU A 285 8.83 -9.51 12.96
C GLU A 285 8.50 -9.86 14.41
N ARG A 286 7.22 -10.12 14.73
CA ARG A 286 6.76 -10.55 16.07
C ARG A 286 6.80 -12.07 16.26
N GLY A 287 7.17 -12.84 15.23
CA GLY A 287 7.14 -14.30 15.24
C GLY A 287 5.74 -14.92 15.10
N LEU A 288 4.72 -14.10 14.78
CA LEU A 288 3.35 -14.53 14.54
C LEU A 288 3.18 -14.97 13.09
N VAL A 289 2.36 -16.00 12.88
CA VAL A 289 2.00 -16.48 11.55
C VAL A 289 1.16 -15.40 10.85
N SER A 290 1.62 -14.97 9.68
CA SER A 290 1.08 -13.84 8.92
C SER A 290 1.12 -14.16 7.43
N PRO A 291 0.20 -13.60 6.62
CA PRO A 291 0.38 -13.54 5.19
C PRO A 291 1.73 -12.95 4.82
N ILE A 292 2.41 -13.63 3.90
CA ILE A 292 3.59 -13.16 3.22
C ILE A 292 3.30 -13.13 1.72
N ARG A 293 3.98 -12.25 1.01
CA ARG A 293 4.01 -12.25 -0.46
C ARG A 293 5.42 -11.92 -0.94
N PRO A 294 5.74 -12.24 -2.21
CA PRO A 294 6.93 -11.69 -2.82
C PRO A 294 6.90 -10.16 -2.69
N GLN A 295 7.92 -9.57 -2.05
CA GLN A 295 8.12 -8.14 -2.19
C GLN A 295 8.60 -7.91 -3.62
N PHE A 296 9.70 -8.59 -3.98
CA PHE A 296 10.18 -8.74 -5.35
C PHE A 296 11.02 -10.02 -5.45
N LEU A 297 10.66 -10.88 -6.41
CA LEU A 297 11.60 -11.84 -6.99
C LEU A 297 12.19 -11.15 -8.21
N ALA A 298 13.24 -10.38 -7.99
CA ALA A 298 13.74 -9.40 -8.94
C ALA A 298 14.66 -10.04 -9.98
N TYR A 299 14.30 -9.87 -11.25
CA TYR A 299 15.07 -10.31 -12.40
C TYR A 299 15.40 -9.12 -13.30
N PHE A 300 16.54 -9.21 -13.97
CA PHE A 300 17.00 -8.17 -14.88
C PHE A 300 17.62 -8.77 -16.14
N SER A 301 17.27 -8.18 -17.28
CA SER A 301 17.86 -8.47 -18.59
C SER A 301 18.22 -7.16 -19.29
N GLU A 302 19.37 -7.13 -19.95
CA GLU A 302 19.77 -6.02 -20.83
C GLU A 302 19.81 -6.55 -22.26
N ILE A 303 19.08 -5.89 -23.17
CA ILE A 303 18.95 -6.28 -24.57
C ILE A 303 19.55 -5.18 -25.46
N ASP A 304 20.44 -5.59 -26.36
CA ASP A 304 21.02 -4.76 -27.42
C ASP A 304 20.64 -5.33 -28.78
N GLY A 305 19.75 -4.61 -29.48
CA GLY A 305 19.12 -5.10 -30.71
C GLY A 305 18.32 -6.38 -30.46
N GLU A 306 18.80 -7.50 -31.00
CA GLU A 306 18.21 -8.84 -30.82
C GLU A 306 19.04 -9.74 -29.88
N THR A 307 20.07 -9.19 -29.23
CA THR A 307 21.01 -9.95 -28.41
C THR A 307 20.94 -9.55 -26.94
N THR A 308 21.04 -10.53 -26.05
CA THR A 308 21.18 -10.27 -24.61
C THR A 308 22.61 -9.85 -24.30
N LYS A 309 22.77 -8.77 -23.55
CA LYS A 309 24.05 -8.34 -23.01
C LYS A 309 24.25 -8.91 -21.62
N GLY A 310 25.24 -9.79 -21.48
CA GLY A 310 25.52 -10.49 -20.23
C GLY A 310 24.59 -11.67 -20.02
N GLU A 311 24.10 -11.84 -18.80
CA GLU A 311 23.22 -12.94 -18.40
C GLU A 311 21.75 -12.52 -18.53
N GLU A 312 20.97 -13.33 -19.27
CA GLU A 312 19.51 -13.16 -19.36
C GLU A 312 18.85 -13.57 -18.05
N ASN A 313 17.80 -12.85 -17.65
CA ASN A 313 17.02 -13.14 -16.43
C ASN A 313 17.91 -13.30 -15.20
N ARG A 314 18.92 -12.44 -15.07
CA ARG A 314 19.80 -12.46 -13.92
C ARG A 314 19.00 -12.18 -12.65
N GLN A 315 18.99 -13.13 -11.72
CA GLN A 315 18.34 -12.99 -10.43
C GLN A 315 19.11 -11.98 -9.57
N LEU A 316 18.46 -10.86 -9.23
CA LEU A 316 19.05 -9.80 -8.40
C LEU A 316 18.61 -9.87 -6.94
N ALA A 317 17.41 -10.37 -6.68
CA ALA A 317 16.89 -10.57 -5.33
C ALA A 317 15.76 -11.60 -5.33
N ALA A 318 15.59 -12.32 -4.23
CA ALA A 318 14.42 -13.15 -3.95
C ALA A 318 13.89 -12.82 -2.55
N GLU A 319 13.23 -11.67 -2.44
CA GLU A 319 12.80 -11.09 -1.18
C GLU A 319 11.27 -11.14 -1.05
N TRP A 320 10.82 -11.67 0.08
CA TRP A 320 9.44 -11.76 0.52
C TRP A 320 9.20 -10.80 1.68
N LYS A 321 7.94 -10.42 1.91
CA LYS A 321 7.55 -9.65 3.09
C LYS A 321 6.28 -10.19 3.73
N ALA A 322 6.23 -10.18 5.05
CA ALA A 322 5.01 -10.25 5.81
C ALA A 322 4.22 -8.95 5.65
N PHE A 323 2.91 -9.06 5.43
CA PHE A 323 2.04 -7.92 5.16
C PHE A 323 0.58 -8.22 5.52
N PHE A 324 -0.25 -7.17 5.53
CA PHE A 324 -1.69 -7.27 5.67
C PHE A 324 -2.35 -6.92 4.31
N PRO A 325 -3.01 -7.88 3.63
CA PRO A 325 -3.62 -7.66 2.32
C PRO A 325 -4.87 -6.78 2.28
N HIS A 326 -5.41 -6.30 3.42
CA HIS A 326 -6.65 -5.51 3.46
C HIS A 326 -7.82 -6.16 2.68
N THR A 327 -7.98 -7.48 2.80
CA THR A 327 -9.05 -8.24 2.15
C THR A 327 -9.83 -9.06 3.16
N VAL A 328 -10.01 -8.52 4.37
CA VAL A 328 -10.71 -9.18 5.48
C VAL A 328 -12.09 -9.63 5.03
N GLN A 329 -12.41 -10.89 5.28
CA GLN A 329 -13.71 -11.50 5.06
C GLN A 329 -14.26 -12.05 6.38
N ARG A 330 -15.60 -12.19 6.43
CA ARG A 330 -16.28 -12.86 7.55
C ARG A 330 -15.97 -14.35 7.57
N GLY A 331 -15.93 -14.97 6.39
CA GLY A 331 -15.55 -16.37 6.23
C GLY A 331 -14.03 -16.55 6.28
N THR A 332 -13.60 -17.72 6.74
CA THR A 332 -12.20 -18.11 6.83
C THR A 332 -11.94 -19.37 5.99
N PRO A 333 -10.68 -19.61 5.57
CA PRO A 333 -10.30 -20.90 5.01
C PRO A 333 -10.57 -22.03 5.99
N LEU A 334 -10.80 -23.23 5.47
CA LEU A 334 -10.88 -24.45 6.26
C LEU A 334 -9.51 -24.85 6.84
N CYS A 335 -9.50 -25.70 7.86
CA CYS A 335 -8.28 -26.06 8.58
C CYS A 335 -7.21 -26.66 7.64
N ASP A 336 -7.61 -27.44 6.65
CA ASP A 336 -6.72 -28.08 5.67
C ASP A 336 -6.00 -27.08 4.76
N ALA A 337 -6.56 -25.88 4.53
CA ALA A 337 -5.90 -24.82 3.76
C ALA A 337 -4.57 -24.35 4.38
N CYS A 338 -4.37 -24.59 5.68
CA CYS A 338 -3.11 -24.34 6.39
C CYS A 338 -2.46 -25.65 6.86
N HIS A 339 -3.22 -26.54 7.51
CA HIS A 339 -2.70 -27.74 8.14
C HIS A 339 -2.36 -28.87 7.15
N ASP A 340 -2.82 -28.81 5.90
CA ASP A 340 -2.59 -29.86 4.89
C ASP A 340 -2.09 -29.32 3.55
N ARG A 341 -1.50 -28.12 3.55
CA ARG A 341 -1.06 -27.46 2.33
C ARG A 341 0.37 -26.92 2.47
N PRO A 342 1.41 -27.74 2.27
CA PRO A 342 2.80 -27.34 2.53
C PRO A 342 3.26 -26.17 1.65
N ALA A 343 2.76 -26.07 0.41
CA ALA A 343 2.98 -24.91 -0.46
C ALA A 343 2.53 -23.58 0.17
N ARG A 344 1.54 -23.61 1.08
CA ARG A 344 1.12 -22.44 1.87
C ARG A 344 2.29 -21.83 2.66
N PHE A 345 3.28 -22.63 3.05
CA PHE A 345 4.45 -22.22 3.82
C PHE A 345 5.75 -22.29 3.00
N LEU A 346 5.65 -22.34 1.67
CA LEU A 346 6.78 -22.52 0.74
C LEU A 346 7.57 -23.81 1.02
N LEU A 347 6.87 -24.88 1.38
CA LEU A 347 7.42 -26.22 1.57
C LEU A 347 6.89 -27.20 0.50
N GLU A 348 6.63 -26.69 -0.71
CA GLU A 348 6.16 -27.51 -1.82
C GLU A 348 7.16 -28.64 -2.13
N LYS A 349 6.64 -29.85 -2.33
CA LYS A 349 7.47 -31.01 -2.65
C LYS A 349 7.88 -30.98 -4.13
N PRO A 350 9.08 -31.47 -4.48
CA PRO A 350 9.56 -31.48 -5.86
C PRO A 350 8.61 -32.14 -6.86
N GLU A 351 7.93 -33.22 -6.46
CA GLU A 351 6.97 -33.97 -7.27
C GLU A 351 5.64 -33.23 -7.52
N ASP A 352 5.30 -32.26 -6.67
CA ASP A 352 4.06 -31.46 -6.77
C ASP A 352 4.26 -30.18 -7.61
N ARG A 353 5.49 -29.89 -8.02
CA ARG A 353 5.85 -28.67 -8.75
C ARG A 353 5.15 -28.60 -10.10
N VAL A 354 4.35 -27.56 -10.28
CA VAL A 354 3.76 -27.20 -11.58
C VAL A 354 4.70 -26.28 -12.37
N TYR A 355 5.34 -25.34 -11.68
CA TYR A 355 6.24 -24.35 -12.29
C TYR A 355 7.70 -24.73 -12.05
N LEU A 356 8.54 -24.55 -13.07
CA LEU A 356 9.93 -25.02 -13.08
C LEU A 356 10.91 -23.85 -13.34
N PRO A 357 10.96 -22.83 -12.47
CA PRO A 357 11.79 -21.64 -12.68
C PRO A 357 13.28 -21.97 -12.87
N ASP A 358 13.78 -23.05 -12.27
CA ASP A 358 15.14 -23.57 -12.46
C ASP A 358 15.40 -24.00 -13.92
N LYS A 359 14.43 -24.68 -14.54
CA LYS A 359 14.49 -25.10 -15.95
C LYS A 359 14.23 -23.96 -16.93
N ASP A 360 13.54 -22.92 -16.46
CA ASP A 360 13.29 -21.68 -17.21
C ASP A 360 14.47 -20.69 -17.10
N GLY A 361 15.56 -21.06 -16.43
CA GLY A 361 16.77 -20.23 -16.33
C GLY A 361 16.71 -19.14 -15.26
N LEU A 362 15.81 -19.24 -14.28
CA LEU A 362 15.57 -18.21 -13.25
C LEU A 362 16.32 -18.46 -11.93
N GLY A 363 17.13 -19.52 -11.82
CA GLY A 363 18.01 -19.75 -10.66
C GLY A 363 17.32 -20.17 -9.35
N LEU A 364 15.99 -20.09 -9.25
CA LEU A 364 15.21 -20.61 -8.13
C LEU A 364 14.66 -22.01 -8.44
N VAL A 365 14.73 -22.93 -7.47
CA VAL A 365 14.16 -24.28 -7.63
C VAL A 365 12.62 -24.22 -7.74
N SER A 366 11.95 -23.48 -6.86
CA SER A 366 10.51 -23.20 -6.96
C SER A 366 10.23 -21.87 -6.28
N PHE A 367 9.19 -21.18 -6.73
CA PHE A 367 8.67 -20.03 -5.99
C PHE A 367 8.08 -20.42 -4.64
N TRP A 368 7.57 -21.65 -4.50
CA TRP A 368 7.06 -22.22 -3.24
C TRP A 368 8.10 -23.08 -2.52
N ASN A 369 9.38 -22.73 -2.65
CA ASN A 369 10.48 -23.33 -1.90
C ASN A 369 11.32 -22.26 -1.21
N GLN A 370 11.66 -22.45 0.06
CA GLN A 370 12.38 -21.43 0.84
C GLN A 370 13.85 -21.23 0.42
N ALA A 371 14.48 -22.20 -0.25
CA ALA A 371 15.90 -22.14 -0.59
C ALA A 371 16.22 -21.00 -1.57
N GLY A 372 17.25 -20.21 -1.25
CA GLY A 372 17.66 -19.05 -2.05
C GLY A 372 16.74 -17.84 -1.91
N GLN A 373 15.70 -17.91 -1.06
CA GLN A 373 14.75 -16.84 -0.81
C GLN A 373 14.81 -16.39 0.67
N LYS A 374 14.29 -15.21 1.00
CA LYS A 374 14.18 -14.74 2.39
C LYS A 374 12.98 -13.84 2.62
N VAL A 375 12.46 -13.81 3.85
CA VAL A 375 11.46 -12.83 4.31
C VAL A 375 12.22 -11.67 4.98
N VAL A 376 12.04 -10.43 4.50
CA VAL A 376 12.86 -9.29 4.94
C VAL A 376 12.44 -8.72 6.30
N ASN A 377 11.17 -8.91 6.67
CA ASN A 377 10.56 -8.42 7.91
C ASN A 377 9.95 -9.60 8.69
N GLY A 378 10.72 -10.67 8.84
CA GLY A 378 10.24 -11.88 9.49
C GLY A 378 11.05 -13.10 9.08
N ALA A 379 10.38 -14.24 8.97
CA ALA A 379 11.01 -15.51 8.60
C ALA A 379 10.02 -16.43 7.89
N PHE A 380 10.55 -17.44 7.20
CA PHE A 380 9.71 -18.57 6.80
C PHE A 380 9.40 -19.47 7.99
N VAL A 381 8.32 -20.26 7.88
CA VAL A 381 8.04 -21.34 8.83
C VAL A 381 8.91 -22.53 8.45
N ASP A 382 9.81 -22.94 9.33
CA ASP A 382 10.67 -24.10 9.07
C ASP A 382 9.88 -25.43 9.00
N GLN A 383 10.48 -26.42 8.34
CA GLN A 383 9.89 -27.74 8.12
C GLN A 383 9.43 -28.41 9.42
N VAL A 384 10.24 -28.34 10.49
CA VAL A 384 9.92 -28.98 11.77
C VAL A 384 8.69 -28.31 12.39
N ARG A 385 8.63 -26.98 12.37
CA ARG A 385 7.47 -26.23 12.84
C ARG A 385 6.24 -26.56 12.01
N TYR A 386 6.35 -26.64 10.68
CA TYR A 386 5.25 -27.02 9.81
C TYR A 386 4.73 -28.42 10.11
N GLU A 387 5.61 -29.42 10.26
CA GLU A 387 5.23 -30.78 10.62
C GLU A 387 4.47 -30.84 11.95
N ARG A 388 4.86 -30.03 12.94
CA ARG A 388 4.09 -29.95 14.19
C ARG A 388 2.70 -29.36 13.98
N LEU A 389 2.58 -28.35 13.11
CA LEU A 389 1.31 -27.70 12.78
C LEU A 389 0.39 -28.66 12.01
N SER A 390 0.93 -29.42 11.05
CA SER A 390 0.17 -30.33 10.19
C SER A 390 -0.20 -31.68 10.83
N ARG A 391 0.20 -31.91 12.09
CA ARG A 391 -0.17 -33.13 12.83
C ARG A 391 -1.70 -33.20 13.01
N ARG A 392 -2.29 -34.25 12.44
CA ARG A 392 -3.71 -34.58 12.59
C ARG A 392 -3.95 -35.43 13.84
N ASP A 393 -3.77 -34.83 15.00
CA ASP A 393 -4.13 -35.49 16.25
C ASP A 393 -5.66 -35.62 16.41
N ALA A 394 -6.10 -36.30 17.47
CA ALA A 394 -7.52 -36.51 17.73
C ALA A 394 -8.29 -35.19 17.93
N ASN A 395 -7.64 -34.15 18.47
CA ASN A 395 -8.26 -32.85 18.68
C ASN A 395 -8.50 -32.14 17.34
N TYR A 396 -7.50 -32.16 16.45
CA TYR A 396 -7.64 -31.65 15.09
C TYR A 396 -8.79 -32.35 14.36
N VAL A 397 -8.82 -33.68 14.36
CA VAL A 397 -9.86 -34.44 13.64
C VAL A 397 -11.24 -34.11 14.18
N LYS A 398 -11.40 -34.03 15.52
CA LYS A 398 -12.66 -33.66 16.15
C LYS A 398 -13.12 -32.26 15.71
N ALA A 399 -12.26 -31.26 15.86
CA ALA A 399 -12.56 -29.87 15.50
C ALA A 399 -12.86 -29.72 14.00
N TYR A 400 -12.11 -30.43 13.15
CA TYR A 400 -12.31 -30.39 11.70
C TYR A 400 -13.66 -30.99 11.28
N VAL A 401 -14.05 -32.13 11.85
CA VAL A 401 -15.37 -32.73 11.61
C VAL A 401 -16.49 -31.81 12.11
N GLU A 402 -16.31 -31.19 13.27
CA GLU A 402 -17.28 -30.23 13.81
C GLU A 402 -17.45 -29.01 12.89
N LYS A 403 -16.34 -28.46 12.37
CA LYS A 403 -16.37 -27.36 11.40
C LYS A 403 -17.13 -27.73 10.13
N TRP A 404 -16.91 -28.93 9.60
CA TRP A 404 -17.62 -29.43 8.42
C TRP A 404 -19.11 -29.60 8.67
N LYS A 405 -19.52 -30.08 9.85
CA LYS A 405 -20.93 -30.18 10.23
C LYS A 405 -21.60 -28.82 10.29
N GLN A 406 -20.98 -27.85 10.97
CA GLN A 406 -21.48 -26.47 11.03
C GLN A 406 -21.64 -25.86 9.64
N LEU A 407 -20.68 -26.10 8.75
CA LEU A 407 -20.77 -25.62 7.36
C LEU A 407 -21.95 -26.26 6.62
N ALA A 408 -22.10 -27.58 6.69
CA ALA A 408 -23.21 -28.29 6.04
C ALA A 408 -24.58 -27.83 6.54
N GLU A 409 -24.76 -27.74 7.85
CA GLU A 409 -26.00 -27.29 8.49
C GLU A 409 -26.32 -25.81 8.18
N SER A 410 -25.30 -24.95 8.09
CA SER A 410 -25.49 -23.54 7.71
C SER A 410 -25.96 -23.37 6.26
N VAL A 411 -25.50 -24.23 5.35
CA VAL A 411 -25.90 -24.22 3.94
C VAL A 411 -27.36 -24.64 3.79
N GLU A 412 -27.80 -25.69 4.51
CA GLU A 412 -29.19 -26.13 4.51
C GLU A 412 -30.16 -25.02 4.96
N ASN A 413 -29.77 -24.25 5.98
CA ASN A 413 -30.56 -23.12 6.47
C ASN A 413 -30.57 -21.91 5.51
N SER A 414 -29.46 -21.65 4.81
CA SER A 414 -29.38 -20.56 3.81
C SER A 414 -30.08 -20.87 2.48
N SER A 415 -30.41 -22.15 2.25
CA SER A 415 -31.11 -22.65 1.05
C SER A 415 -32.63 -22.74 1.24
N SER A 416 -33.13 -22.40 2.42
CA SER A 416 -34.57 -22.28 2.68
C SER A 416 -35.05 -20.90 2.19
N PRO A 417 -36.13 -20.84 1.40
CA PRO A 417 -36.54 -19.64 0.65
C PRO A 417 -36.93 -18.44 1.51
#